data_AF-A0A367IJS7-F1
#
_entry.id   AF-A0A367IJS7-F1
#
_cell.length_a   1.000
_cell.length_b   1.000
_cell.length_c   1.000
_cell.angle_alpha   90.00
_cell.angle_beta   90.00
_cell.angle_gamma   90.00
#
_symmetry.space_group_name_H-M   'P 1'
#
loop_
_entity.id
_entity.type
_entity.pdbx_description
1 polymer ?
#
loop_
_entity_poly.entity_id
_entity_poly.type
_entity_poly.pdbx_seq_one_letter_code
_entity_poly.pdbx_strand_id
1 'polypeptide(L)'
;MVVFFSVGDPKRLQCAANGVSPGAIGNNNLCAAQGAILIFGSLATCLWCAALILNLHVHTVWNSNFFTNRYLLLNIICWGIPAIIMAIALGLHAVKFEFANLCLVSMDYIFPVLFYPLAAIACPAFIIHIATFFYIAKIAVREGLQSEMTQSLSNGTMTDRLPNVSHKHVIVAVKIQWRALLLSVMAIITVLFYWLFYMTQISKVSELQNDPSHMLTWLECMLTPGHSQNYCAEIIGPHLPPFSLMVAAETLVSAIGIWLFILFAKRSLWREWNDWIYETRIRFTRSSRAEKHGEQFFAL
;
A
#
# COMPACT_ATOMS: atom_id res chain seq x y z
N MET A 1 -14.09 18.56 4.45
CA MET A 1 -12.68 18.36 4.85
C MET A 1 -12.58 16.97 5.47
N VAL A 2 -11.82 16.04 4.86
CA VAL A 2 -11.93 14.59 5.18
C VAL A 2 -10.64 13.98 5.75
N VAL A 3 -9.71 14.81 6.25
CA VAL A 3 -8.46 14.33 6.86
C VAL A 3 -8.44 14.67 8.33
N PHE A 4 -8.33 13.65 9.18
CA PHE A 4 -8.24 13.79 10.64
C PHE A 4 -6.91 14.39 11.11
N PHE A 5 -5.83 14.28 10.32
CA PHE A 5 -4.49 14.80 10.64
C PHE A 5 -3.90 15.55 9.44
N SER A 6 -4.30 16.80 9.23
CA SER A 6 -3.58 17.69 8.31
C SER A 6 -2.41 18.30 9.09
N VAL A 7 -1.22 17.73 8.93
CA VAL A 7 0.00 18.27 9.51
C VAL A 7 0.55 19.34 8.56
N GLY A 8 0.62 20.60 9.02
CA GLY A 8 1.14 21.72 8.24
C GLY A 8 0.07 22.65 7.67
N ASP A 9 0.45 23.48 6.69
CA ASP A 9 -0.45 24.42 6.02
C ASP A 9 -1.04 23.78 4.74
N PRO A 10 -2.31 23.34 4.74
CA PRO A 10 -2.92 22.67 3.60
C PRO A 10 -3.06 23.59 2.38
N LYS A 11 -3.18 24.91 2.58
CA LYS A 11 -3.34 25.87 1.48
C LYS A 11 -2.14 25.86 0.55
N ARG A 12 -0.93 25.66 1.10
CA ARG A 12 0.31 25.58 0.31
C ARG A 12 0.36 24.37 -0.61
N LEU A 13 -0.40 23.31 -0.31
CA LEU A 13 -0.45 22.09 -1.09
C LEU A 13 -1.62 22.13 -2.10
N GLN A 14 -2.75 22.69 -1.69
CA GLN A 14 -4.01 22.64 -2.42
C GLN A 14 -4.19 23.81 -3.40
N CYS A 15 -3.53 24.94 -3.18
CA CYS A 15 -3.68 26.13 -4.01
C CYS A 15 -2.41 26.42 -4.83
N ALA A 16 -2.58 27.05 -5.98
CA ALA A 16 -1.50 27.68 -6.74
C ALA A 16 -0.96 28.92 -5.99
N ALA A 17 0.11 29.53 -6.50
CA ALA A 17 0.74 30.72 -5.90
C ALA A 17 -0.21 31.93 -5.76
N ASN A 18 -1.29 31.99 -6.56
CA ASN A 18 -2.34 33.01 -6.45
C ASN A 18 -3.31 32.78 -5.28
N GLY A 19 -3.22 31.65 -4.58
CA GLY A 19 -4.03 31.32 -3.41
C GLY A 19 -5.49 30.97 -3.70
N VAL A 20 -5.90 30.87 -4.96
CA VAL A 20 -7.30 30.64 -5.38
C VAL A 20 -7.40 29.47 -6.36
N SER A 21 -6.53 29.40 -7.36
CA SER A 21 -6.59 28.32 -8.35
C SER A 21 -6.15 26.99 -7.72
N PRO A 22 -6.74 25.86 -8.13
CA PRO A 22 -6.33 24.55 -7.62
C PRO A 22 -4.87 24.26 -7.97
N GLY A 23 -4.19 23.60 -7.04
CA GLY A 23 -2.83 23.12 -7.21
C GLY A 23 -2.77 22.08 -8.32
N ALA A 24 -1.83 22.24 -9.23
CA ALA A 24 -1.55 21.32 -10.31
C ALA A 24 -0.03 21.26 -10.49
N ILE A 25 0.45 20.22 -11.17
CA ILE A 25 1.88 20.04 -11.42
C ILE A 25 2.57 21.24 -12.09
N GLY A 26 1.84 22.02 -12.91
CA GLY A 26 2.39 23.19 -13.60
C GLY A 26 2.46 24.46 -12.74
N ASN A 27 1.74 24.52 -11.61
CA ASN A 27 1.61 25.73 -10.80
C ASN A 27 2.00 25.55 -9.32
N ASN A 28 2.15 24.30 -8.85
CA ASN A 28 2.51 23.98 -7.47
C ASN A 28 3.36 22.70 -7.40
N ASN A 29 4.64 22.88 -7.06
CA ASN A 29 5.61 21.78 -6.96
C ASN A 29 5.35 20.85 -5.77
N LEU A 30 4.75 21.33 -4.67
CA LEU A 30 4.43 20.48 -3.52
C LEU A 30 3.32 19.50 -3.88
N CYS A 31 2.32 19.98 -4.63
CA CYS A 31 1.24 19.16 -5.16
C CYS A 31 1.78 18.08 -6.10
N ALA A 32 2.68 18.46 -7.01
CA ALA A 32 3.38 17.54 -7.90
C ALA A 32 4.15 16.45 -7.12
N ALA A 33 4.93 16.85 -6.12
CA ALA A 33 5.73 15.94 -5.31
C ALA A 33 4.85 14.96 -4.52
N GLN A 34 3.76 15.44 -3.91
CA GLN A 34 2.83 14.57 -3.20
C GLN A 34 2.19 13.54 -4.15
N GLY A 35 1.69 13.99 -5.31
CA GLY A 35 1.10 13.08 -6.29
C GLY A 35 2.10 12.04 -6.80
N ALA A 36 3.34 12.45 -7.08
CA ALA A 36 4.40 11.53 -7.49
C ALA A 36 4.67 10.44 -6.44
N ILE A 37 4.82 10.84 -5.17
CA ILE A 37 5.06 9.91 -4.05
C ILE A 37 3.89 8.95 -3.87
N LEU A 38 2.65 9.43 -3.97
CA LEU A 38 1.46 8.59 -3.83
C LEU A 38 1.34 7.57 -4.96
N ILE A 39 1.53 8.00 -6.22
CA ILE A 39 1.47 7.11 -7.39
C ILE A 39 2.56 6.04 -7.29
N PHE A 40 3.82 6.46 -7.08
CA PHE A 40 4.94 5.54 -6.95
C PHE A 40 4.78 4.59 -5.77
N GLY A 41 4.44 5.12 -4.59
CA GLY A 41 4.27 4.36 -3.36
C GLY A 41 3.18 3.29 -3.48
N SER A 42 2.03 3.64 -4.07
CA SER A 42 0.92 2.72 -4.27
C SER A 42 1.28 1.55 -5.20
N LEU A 43 1.89 1.84 -6.35
CA LEU A 43 2.26 0.83 -7.35
C LEU A 43 3.43 -0.03 -6.89
N ALA A 44 4.44 0.57 -6.27
CA ALA A 44 5.57 -0.16 -5.70
C ALA A 44 5.10 -1.10 -4.59
N THR A 45 4.24 -0.63 -3.68
CA THR A 45 3.67 -1.48 -2.63
C THR A 45 2.89 -2.64 -3.23
N CYS A 46 2.05 -2.38 -4.24
CA CYS A 46 1.27 -3.42 -4.91
C CYS A 46 2.17 -4.47 -5.58
N LEU A 47 3.20 -4.05 -6.32
CA LEU A 47 4.15 -4.96 -6.96
C LEU A 47 4.97 -5.77 -5.96
N TRP A 48 5.44 -5.16 -4.88
CA TRP A 48 6.16 -5.87 -3.82
C TRP A 48 5.26 -6.91 -3.13
N CYS A 49 3.99 -6.58 -2.90
CA CYS A 49 3.01 -7.56 -2.39
C CYS A 49 2.82 -8.72 -3.38
N ALA A 50 2.65 -8.43 -4.68
CA ALA A 50 2.52 -9.44 -5.73
C ALA A 50 3.78 -10.33 -5.83
N ALA A 51 4.96 -9.74 -5.74
CA ALA A 51 6.24 -10.46 -5.72
C ALA A 51 6.36 -11.42 -4.52
N LEU A 52 5.93 -11.00 -3.33
CA LEU A 52 5.91 -11.86 -2.14
C LEU A 52 4.97 -13.06 -2.33
N ILE A 53 3.78 -12.84 -2.91
CA ILE A 53 2.80 -13.90 -3.20
C ILE A 53 3.35 -14.88 -4.23
N LEU A 54 3.94 -14.38 -5.32
CA LEU A 54 4.55 -15.19 -6.36
C LEU A 54 5.70 -16.02 -5.80
N ASN A 55 6.58 -15.42 -5.00
CA ASN A 55 7.68 -16.14 -4.37
C ASN A 55 7.18 -17.27 -3.48
N LEU A 56 6.13 -17.01 -2.70
CA LEU A 56 5.45 -18.04 -1.90
C LEU A 56 4.91 -19.18 -2.79
N HIS A 57 4.19 -18.87 -3.86
CA HIS A 57 3.64 -19.87 -4.78
C HIS A 57 4.75 -20.75 -5.38
N VAL A 58 5.80 -20.13 -5.93
CA VAL A 58 6.91 -20.85 -6.56
C VAL A 58 7.65 -21.73 -5.56
N HIS A 59 7.90 -21.22 -4.35
CA HIS A 59 8.58 -22.00 -3.31
C HIS A 59 7.72 -23.16 -2.79
N THR A 60 6.39 -23.00 -2.71
CA THR A 60 5.51 -24.00 -2.08
C THR A 60 4.98 -25.04 -3.07
N VAL A 61 4.53 -24.59 -4.25
CA VAL A 61 3.90 -25.46 -5.25
C VAL A 61 4.94 -26.07 -6.18
N TRP A 62 5.96 -25.30 -6.57
CA TRP A 62 7.01 -25.75 -7.48
C TRP A 62 8.32 -26.11 -6.79
N ASN A 63 8.43 -25.96 -5.45
CA ASN A 63 9.64 -26.24 -4.68
C ASN A 63 10.91 -25.64 -5.29
N SER A 64 10.80 -24.43 -5.85
CA SER A 64 11.87 -23.77 -6.61
C SER A 64 12.26 -22.44 -5.96
N ASN A 65 13.57 -22.15 -5.96
CA ASN A 65 14.14 -20.91 -5.41
C ASN A 65 14.44 -19.86 -6.49
N PHE A 66 13.61 -19.80 -7.54
CA PHE A 66 13.82 -18.96 -8.72
C PHE A 66 14.07 -17.48 -8.37
N PHE A 67 13.24 -16.90 -7.50
CA PHE A 67 13.34 -15.48 -7.16
C PHE A 67 14.51 -15.14 -6.24
N THR A 68 14.92 -16.06 -5.35
CA THR A 68 16.12 -15.91 -4.52
C THR A 68 17.37 -15.79 -5.37
N ASN A 69 17.46 -16.60 -6.43
CA ASN A 69 18.61 -16.58 -7.34
C ASN A 69 18.62 -15.36 -8.29
N ARG A 70 17.47 -14.71 -8.51
CA ARG A 70 17.34 -13.56 -9.43
C ARG A 70 16.78 -12.31 -8.76
N TYR A 71 17.26 -11.99 -7.55
CA TYR A 71 16.79 -10.84 -6.78
C TYR A 71 16.96 -9.49 -7.52
N LEU A 72 17.98 -9.35 -8.38
CA LEU A 72 18.20 -8.14 -9.19
C LEU A 72 17.04 -7.88 -10.15
N LEU A 73 16.55 -8.93 -10.81
CA LEU A 73 15.40 -8.84 -11.73
C LEU A 73 14.15 -8.38 -10.97
N LEU A 74 13.94 -8.91 -9.76
CA LEU A 74 12.81 -8.52 -8.93
C LEU A 74 12.85 -7.04 -8.55
N ASN A 75 14.04 -6.51 -8.20
CA ASN A 75 14.22 -5.10 -7.89
C ASN A 75 13.96 -4.20 -9.11
N ILE A 76 14.49 -4.57 -10.28
CA ILE A 76 14.29 -3.81 -11.51
C ILE A 76 12.79 -3.74 -11.84
N ILE A 77 12.05 -4.83 -11.69
CA ILE A 77 10.61 -4.86 -11.97
C ILE A 77 9.82 -4.06 -10.92
N CYS A 78 10.04 -4.36 -9.62
CA CYS A 78 9.23 -3.79 -8.53
C CYS A 78 9.48 -2.30 -8.32
N TRP A 79 10.64 -1.77 -8.70
CA TRP A 79 10.93 -0.33 -8.65
C TRP A 79 10.80 0.35 -10.01
N GLY A 80 11.14 -0.35 -11.10
CA GLY A 80 11.12 0.21 -12.44
C GLY A 80 9.70 0.46 -12.98
N ILE A 81 8.79 -0.50 -12.83
CA ILE A 81 7.41 -0.33 -13.32
C ILE A 81 6.71 0.87 -12.63
N PRO A 82 6.74 1.02 -11.29
CA PRO A 82 6.18 2.20 -10.62
C PRO A 82 6.86 3.50 -11.04
N ALA A 83 8.18 3.49 -11.23
CA ALA A 83 8.91 4.68 -11.67
C ALA A 83 8.50 5.11 -13.08
N ILE A 84 8.30 4.15 -14.00
CA ILE A 84 7.84 4.42 -15.36
C ILE A 84 6.41 4.99 -15.34
N ILE A 85 5.49 4.36 -14.61
CA ILE A 85 4.10 4.85 -14.53
C ILE A 85 4.03 6.24 -13.88
N MET A 86 4.81 6.47 -12.82
CA MET A 86 4.97 7.80 -12.21
C MET A 86 5.49 8.81 -13.23
N ALA A 87 6.54 8.47 -14.00
CA ALA A 87 7.09 9.36 -15.01
C ALA A 87 6.05 9.69 -16.11
N ILE A 88 5.26 8.70 -16.54
CA ILE A 88 4.14 8.92 -17.48
C ILE A 88 3.10 9.87 -16.87
N ALA A 89 2.70 9.64 -15.62
CA ALA A 89 1.71 10.48 -14.93
C ALA A 89 2.15 11.95 -14.83
N LEU A 90 3.43 12.18 -14.51
CA LEU A 90 4.01 13.51 -14.44
C LEU A 90 4.15 14.15 -15.83
N GLY A 91 4.58 13.38 -16.83
CA GLY A 91 4.73 13.86 -18.21
C GLY A 91 3.39 14.22 -18.88
N LEU A 92 2.31 13.53 -18.53
CA LEU A 92 0.94 13.86 -18.97
C LEU A 92 0.32 15.04 -18.22
N HIS A 93 1.04 15.65 -17.28
CA HIS A 93 0.52 16.66 -16.37
C HIS A 93 -0.78 16.24 -15.65
N ALA A 94 -0.90 14.94 -15.33
CA ALA A 94 -2.13 14.37 -14.83
C ALA A 94 -2.35 14.62 -13.33
N VAL A 95 -1.39 15.20 -12.59
CA VAL A 95 -1.53 15.44 -11.14
C VAL A 95 -2.19 16.78 -10.86
N LYS A 96 -3.34 16.75 -10.18
CA LYS A 96 -4.14 17.93 -9.81
C LYS A 96 -4.82 17.76 -8.44
N PHE A 97 -5.09 18.88 -7.78
CA PHE A 97 -5.94 18.96 -6.61
C PHE A 97 -7.40 19.10 -7.04
N GLU A 98 -8.09 17.97 -7.17
CA GLU A 98 -9.51 17.94 -7.53
C GLU A 98 -10.36 17.15 -6.51
N PHE A 99 -9.75 16.20 -5.78
CA PHE A 99 -10.47 15.28 -4.92
C PHE A 99 -9.78 15.05 -3.58
N ALA A 100 -10.60 14.97 -2.52
CA ALA A 100 -10.16 14.88 -1.14
C ALA A 100 -9.19 16.03 -0.76
N ASN A 101 -8.22 15.75 0.11
CA ASN A 101 -7.27 16.74 0.62
C ASN A 101 -5.84 16.51 0.06
N LEU A 102 -5.69 15.60 -0.89
CA LEU A 102 -4.39 15.16 -1.43
C LEU A 102 -4.34 15.47 -2.93
N CYS A 103 -3.15 15.80 -3.43
CA CYS A 103 -2.90 15.87 -4.86
C CYS A 103 -2.76 14.47 -5.44
N LEU A 104 -3.60 14.11 -6.41
CA LEU A 104 -3.63 12.81 -7.07
C LEU A 104 -3.80 12.98 -8.59
N VAL A 105 -3.79 11.88 -9.33
CA VAL A 105 -4.15 11.83 -10.74
C VAL A 105 -5.57 12.39 -10.92
N SER A 106 -5.76 13.28 -11.89
CA SER A 106 -7.03 13.89 -12.27
C SER A 106 -8.01 12.84 -12.76
N MET A 107 -9.31 13.16 -12.73
CA MET A 107 -10.35 12.17 -13.05
C MET A 107 -10.30 11.64 -14.47
N ASP A 108 -9.82 12.45 -15.41
CA ASP A 108 -9.66 12.03 -16.81
C ASP A 108 -8.63 10.90 -16.97
N TYR A 109 -7.59 10.89 -16.13
CA TYR A 109 -6.44 9.98 -16.26
C TYR A 109 -6.35 8.95 -15.13
N ILE A 110 -7.19 9.03 -14.09
CA ILE A 110 -7.02 8.20 -12.89
C ILE A 110 -7.22 6.70 -13.17
N PHE A 111 -8.16 6.34 -14.04
CA PHE A 111 -8.38 4.94 -14.43
C PHE A 111 -7.20 4.37 -15.21
N PRO A 112 -6.77 4.95 -16.35
CA PRO A 112 -5.69 4.39 -17.14
C PRO A 112 -4.32 4.44 -16.44
N VAL A 113 -4.05 5.47 -15.64
CA VAL A 113 -2.71 5.69 -15.05
C VAL A 113 -2.56 5.02 -13.68
N LEU A 114 -3.63 4.97 -12.86
CA LEU A 114 -3.55 4.45 -11.49
C LEU A 114 -4.30 3.12 -11.33
N PHE A 115 -5.61 3.09 -11.62
CA PHE A 115 -6.44 1.93 -11.27
C PHE A 115 -6.20 0.70 -12.15
N TYR A 116 -6.14 0.84 -13.48
CA TYR A 116 -5.92 -0.30 -14.36
C TYR A 116 -4.58 -1.00 -14.11
N PRO A 117 -3.45 -0.29 -13.95
CA PRO A 117 -2.20 -0.94 -13.57
C PRO A 117 -2.28 -1.63 -12.20
N LEU A 118 -2.88 -0.98 -11.20
CA LEU A 118 -3.07 -1.60 -9.88
C LEU A 118 -3.89 -2.89 -9.95
N ALA A 119 -5.00 -2.87 -10.69
CA ALA A 119 -5.86 -4.05 -10.86
C ALA A 119 -5.15 -5.17 -11.64
N ALA A 120 -4.39 -4.81 -12.69
CA ALA A 120 -3.62 -5.76 -13.49
C ALA A 120 -2.53 -6.49 -12.67
N ILE A 121 -2.03 -5.87 -11.59
CA ILE A 121 -1.08 -6.49 -10.66
C ILE A 121 -1.81 -7.25 -9.55
N ALA A 122 -2.81 -6.63 -8.91
CA ALA A 122 -3.47 -7.17 -7.73
C ALA A 122 -4.35 -8.40 -8.05
N CYS A 123 -5.11 -8.39 -9.15
CA CYS A 123 -6.04 -9.47 -9.48
C CYS A 123 -5.33 -10.81 -9.77
N PRO A 124 -4.30 -10.87 -10.64
CA PRO A 124 -3.56 -12.13 -10.85
C PRO A 124 -2.85 -12.60 -9.59
N ALA A 125 -2.27 -11.67 -8.82
CA ALA A 125 -1.64 -12.00 -7.55
C ALA A 125 -2.63 -12.67 -6.59
N PHE A 126 -3.87 -12.16 -6.50
CA PHE A 126 -4.92 -12.78 -5.68
C PHE A 126 -5.27 -14.19 -6.12
N ILE A 127 -5.44 -14.42 -7.42
CA ILE A 127 -5.79 -15.74 -7.96
C ILE A 127 -4.70 -16.76 -7.63
N ILE A 128 -3.44 -16.39 -7.85
CA ILE A 128 -2.28 -17.22 -7.50
C ILE A 128 -2.25 -17.49 -6.00
N HIS A 129 -2.61 -16.47 -5.20
CA HIS A 129 -2.67 -16.61 -3.75
C HIS A 129 -3.72 -17.63 -3.30
N ILE A 130 -4.94 -17.54 -3.83
CA ILE A 130 -6.02 -18.49 -3.59
C ILE A 130 -5.59 -19.91 -3.99
N ALA A 131 -5.00 -20.07 -5.17
CA ALA A 131 -4.52 -21.37 -5.65
C ALA A 131 -3.46 -21.96 -4.70
N THR A 132 -2.54 -21.13 -4.21
CA THR A 132 -1.52 -21.53 -3.24
C THR A 132 -2.15 -21.97 -1.92
N PHE A 133 -3.13 -21.21 -1.43
CA PHE A 133 -3.84 -21.54 -0.19
C PHE A 133 -4.56 -22.89 -0.28
N PHE A 134 -5.29 -23.13 -1.38
CA PHE A 134 -5.95 -24.43 -1.61
C PHE A 134 -4.94 -25.58 -1.71
N TYR A 135 -3.80 -25.38 -2.35
CA TYR A 135 -2.74 -26.39 -2.44
C TYR A 135 -2.18 -26.75 -1.05
N ILE A 136 -1.86 -25.74 -0.24
CA ILE A 136 -1.40 -25.91 1.13
C ILE A 136 -2.45 -26.65 1.97
N ALA A 137 -3.72 -26.22 1.91
CA ALA A 137 -4.80 -26.84 2.66
C ALA A 137 -4.96 -28.32 2.29
N LYS A 138 -4.90 -28.65 0.99
CA LYS A 138 -4.96 -30.03 0.49
C LYS A 138 -3.81 -30.89 1.03
N ILE A 139 -2.58 -30.36 1.05
CA ILE A 139 -1.42 -31.08 1.58
C ILE A 139 -1.53 -31.25 3.09
N ALA A 140 -1.89 -30.20 3.82
CA ALA A 140 -2.04 -30.24 5.28
C ALA A 140 -3.08 -31.29 5.71
N VAL A 141 -4.22 -31.37 5.01
CA VAL A 141 -5.25 -32.40 5.29
C VAL A 141 -4.72 -33.81 4.98
N ARG A 142 -4.02 -33.98 3.85
CA ARG A 142 -3.46 -35.29 3.45
C ARG A 142 -2.39 -35.79 4.43
N GLU A 143 -1.47 -34.90 4.84
CA GLU A 143 -0.42 -35.23 5.80
C GLU A 143 -0.99 -35.44 7.21
N GLY A 144 -2.02 -34.69 7.62
CA GLY A 144 -2.74 -34.90 8.88
C GLY A 144 -3.38 -36.29 8.94
N LEU A 145 -4.15 -36.67 7.91
CA LEU A 145 -4.75 -38.01 7.80
C LEU A 145 -3.70 -39.12 7.80
N GLN A 146 -2.57 -38.91 7.13
CA GLN A 146 -1.49 -39.91 7.09
C GLN A 146 -0.75 -40.01 8.42
N SER A 147 -0.57 -38.91 9.15
CA SER A 147 0.01 -38.93 10.50
C SER A 147 -0.86 -39.70 11.50
N GLU A 148 -2.19 -39.55 11.43
CA GLU A 148 -3.14 -40.30 12.27
C GLU A 148 -3.15 -41.80 11.90
N MET A 149 -3.17 -42.13 10.60
CA MET A 149 -3.10 -43.51 10.12
C MET A 149 -1.80 -44.20 10.55
N THR A 150 -0.66 -43.52 10.42
CA THR A 150 0.66 -44.09 10.80
C THR A 150 0.79 -44.27 12.32
N GLN A 151 0.16 -43.41 13.14
CA GLN A 151 0.06 -43.59 14.58
C GLN A 151 -0.85 -44.76 14.97
N SER A 152 -1.96 -44.98 14.25
CA SER A 152 -2.84 -46.14 14.48
C SER A 152 -2.21 -47.47 14.05
N LEU A 153 -1.32 -47.47 13.06
CA LEU A 153 -0.60 -48.67 12.59
C LEU A 153 0.70 -48.98 13.35
N SER A 154 1.31 -48.01 14.04
CA SER A 154 2.61 -48.18 14.72
C SER A 154 2.54 -48.85 16.10
N ASN A 155 1.49 -49.63 16.39
CA ASN A 155 1.46 -50.52 17.56
C ASN A 155 2.28 -51.81 17.35
N GLY A 156 2.98 -51.95 16.22
CA GLY A 156 3.87 -53.06 15.95
C GLY A 156 5.11 -52.60 15.18
N THR A 157 6.28 -52.91 15.74
CA THR A 157 7.62 -52.87 15.12
C THR A 157 8.21 -51.50 14.73
N MET A 158 9.20 -51.09 15.53
CA MET A 158 10.21 -50.08 15.19
C MET A 158 11.10 -50.60 14.05
N THR A 159 10.91 -50.11 12.82
CA THR A 159 11.93 -50.19 11.76
C THR A 159 11.86 -48.94 10.89
N ASP A 160 13.01 -48.30 10.73
CA ASP A 160 13.36 -47.16 9.87
C ASP A 160 12.42 -45.95 9.81
N ARG A 161 12.76 -44.95 10.65
CA ARG A 161 12.27 -43.58 10.54
C ARG A 161 12.80 -42.92 9.26
N LEU A 162 12.08 -43.02 8.15
CA LEU A 162 12.21 -42.03 7.07
C LEU A 162 11.68 -40.67 7.54
N PRO A 163 12.33 -39.57 7.14
CA PRO A 163 12.41 -38.40 7.98
C PRO A 163 11.13 -37.57 7.94
N ASN A 164 10.69 -37.19 9.13
CA ASN A 164 9.56 -36.33 9.52
C ASN A 164 9.72 -34.86 9.05
N VAL A 165 10.35 -34.64 7.89
CA VAL A 165 10.90 -33.36 7.40
C VAL A 165 9.88 -32.58 6.55
N SER A 166 8.91 -33.22 5.89
CA SER A 166 7.91 -32.51 5.07
C SER A 166 6.92 -31.67 5.92
N HIS A 167 6.23 -32.31 6.87
CA HIS A 167 5.14 -31.67 7.63
C HIS A 167 5.62 -30.47 8.47
N LYS A 168 6.83 -30.54 9.04
CA LYS A 168 7.42 -29.42 9.78
C LYS A 168 7.78 -28.24 8.86
N HIS A 169 8.29 -28.48 7.66
CA HIS A 169 8.61 -27.42 6.71
C HIS A 169 7.34 -26.74 6.18
N VAL A 170 6.28 -27.50 5.91
CA VAL A 170 4.98 -26.96 5.46
C VAL A 170 4.31 -26.14 6.57
N ILE A 171 4.25 -26.64 7.81
CA ILE A 171 3.65 -25.91 8.95
C ILE A 171 4.45 -24.65 9.30
N VAL A 172 5.78 -24.71 9.24
CA VAL A 172 6.64 -23.53 9.48
C VAL A 172 6.47 -22.51 8.36
N ALA A 173 6.35 -22.94 7.10
CA ALA A 173 6.04 -22.06 5.97
C ALA A 173 4.68 -21.36 6.15
N VAL A 174 3.63 -22.10 6.52
CA VAL A 174 2.30 -21.57 6.81
C VAL A 174 2.30 -20.56 7.95
N LYS A 175 3.01 -20.86 9.05
CA LYS A 175 3.11 -19.98 10.24
C LYS A 175 3.91 -18.70 9.98
N ILE A 176 4.77 -18.67 8.96
CA ILE A 176 5.50 -17.47 8.53
C ILE A 176 4.65 -16.66 7.53
N GLN A 177 3.79 -17.32 6.75
CA GLN A 177 3.09 -16.72 5.62
C GLN A 177 1.72 -16.11 5.93
N TRP A 178 1.07 -16.46 7.04
CA TRP A 178 -0.23 -15.86 7.38
C TRP A 178 -0.21 -14.32 7.46
N ARG A 179 0.95 -13.72 7.78
CA ARG A 179 1.14 -12.26 7.81
C ARG A 179 1.14 -11.64 6.41
N ALA A 180 1.88 -12.24 5.48
CA ALA A 180 1.89 -11.80 4.08
C ALA A 180 0.53 -12.06 3.40
N LEU A 181 -0.15 -13.14 3.80
CA LEU A 181 -1.53 -13.45 3.38
C LEU A 181 -2.52 -12.40 3.84
N LEU A 182 -2.51 -12.04 5.14
CA LEU A 182 -3.41 -11.01 5.66
C LEU A 182 -3.19 -9.68 4.93
N LEU A 183 -1.94 -9.31 4.68
CA LEU A 183 -1.61 -8.09 3.93
C LEU A 183 -2.18 -8.11 2.51
N SER A 184 -1.98 -9.21 1.77
CA SER A 184 -2.48 -9.37 0.40
C SER A 184 -4.01 -9.21 0.34
N VAL A 185 -4.72 -9.91 1.22
CA VAL A 185 -6.20 -9.87 1.29
C VAL A 185 -6.68 -8.44 1.60
N MET A 186 -6.06 -7.78 2.57
CA MET A 186 -6.41 -6.40 2.94
C MET A 186 -6.14 -5.41 1.78
N ALA A 187 -5.03 -5.57 1.06
CA ALA A 187 -4.72 -4.74 -0.09
C ALA A 187 -5.77 -4.88 -1.21
N ILE A 188 -6.20 -6.10 -1.51
CA ILE A 188 -7.20 -6.37 -2.54
C ILE A 188 -8.57 -5.83 -2.14
N ILE A 189 -9.00 -6.04 -0.90
CA ILE A 189 -10.24 -5.45 -0.39
C ILE A 189 -10.20 -3.93 -0.55
N THR A 190 -9.08 -3.30 -0.22
CA THR A 190 -8.93 -1.85 -0.36
C THR A 190 -8.98 -1.41 -1.82
N VAL A 191 -8.27 -2.09 -2.73
CA VAL A 191 -8.27 -1.77 -4.18
C VAL A 191 -9.67 -1.95 -4.78
N LEU A 192 -10.36 -3.04 -4.46
CA LEU A 192 -11.72 -3.30 -4.95
C LEU A 192 -12.71 -2.25 -4.41
N PHE A 193 -12.62 -1.92 -3.12
CA PHE A 193 -13.44 -0.87 -2.52
C PHE A 193 -13.20 0.48 -3.21
N TYR A 194 -11.93 0.88 -3.40
CA TYR A 194 -11.59 2.13 -4.08
C TYR A 194 -12.08 2.13 -5.53
N TRP A 195 -11.91 1.02 -6.25
CA TRP A 195 -12.37 0.91 -7.63
C TRP A 195 -13.89 1.05 -7.74
N LEU A 196 -14.66 0.38 -6.87
CA LEU A 196 -16.11 0.52 -6.80
C LEU A 196 -16.54 1.95 -6.41
N PHE A 197 -15.88 2.55 -5.42
CA PHE A 197 -16.13 3.93 -5.00
C PHE A 197 -15.91 4.91 -6.16
N TYR A 198 -14.80 4.75 -6.89
CA TYR A 198 -14.48 5.61 -8.04
C TYR A 198 -15.47 5.44 -9.21
N MET A 199 -15.83 4.19 -9.55
CA MET A 199 -16.77 3.94 -10.64
C MET A 199 -18.20 4.41 -10.33
N THR A 200 -18.63 4.36 -9.07
CA THR A 200 -20.04 4.62 -8.70
C THR A 200 -20.31 6.01 -8.15
N GLN A 201 -19.37 6.60 -7.41
CA GLN A 201 -19.58 7.86 -6.71
C GLN A 201 -18.85 9.01 -7.41
N ILE A 202 -17.60 8.79 -7.80
CA ILE A 202 -16.76 9.83 -8.39
C ILE A 202 -17.13 10.11 -9.84
N SER A 203 -17.61 9.12 -10.59
CA SER A 203 -18.15 9.32 -11.94
C SER A 203 -19.26 10.37 -11.98
N LYS A 204 -20.09 10.46 -10.93
CA LYS A 204 -21.10 11.51 -10.78
C LYS A 204 -20.50 12.92 -10.71
N VAL A 205 -19.31 13.06 -10.11
CA VAL A 205 -18.62 14.35 -10.04
C VAL A 205 -18.09 14.76 -11.41
N SER A 206 -17.59 13.80 -12.20
CA SER A 206 -17.20 14.04 -13.59
C SER A 206 -18.39 14.45 -14.46
N GLU A 207 -19.55 13.83 -14.25
CA GLU A 207 -20.80 14.22 -14.91
C GLU A 207 -21.18 15.68 -14.57
N LEU A 208 -21.05 16.09 -13.29
CA LEU A 208 -21.29 17.48 -12.87
C LEU A 208 -20.30 18.49 -13.45
N GLN A 209 -19.07 18.06 -13.73
CA GLN A 209 -18.10 18.90 -14.43
C GLN A 209 -18.48 19.12 -15.89
N ASN A 210 -19.09 18.11 -16.53
CA ASN A 210 -19.50 18.16 -17.92
C ASN A 210 -20.87 18.84 -18.13
N ASP A 211 -21.79 18.70 -17.18
CA ASP A 211 -23.09 19.37 -17.15
C ASP A 211 -23.19 20.34 -15.95
N PRO A 212 -22.81 21.61 -16.13
CA PRO A 212 -22.78 22.59 -15.05
C PRO A 212 -24.17 23.06 -14.62
N SER A 213 -25.26 22.61 -15.25
CA SER A 213 -26.63 23.08 -14.95
C SER A 213 -26.98 22.95 -13.47
N HIS A 214 -26.69 21.81 -12.86
CA HIS A 214 -26.93 21.55 -11.44
C HIS A 214 -26.04 22.39 -10.51
N MET A 215 -24.78 22.65 -10.89
CA MET A 215 -23.90 23.56 -10.15
C MET A 215 -24.37 25.02 -10.25
N LEU A 216 -24.90 25.43 -11.39
CA LEU A 216 -25.42 26.79 -11.60
C LEU A 216 -26.68 27.01 -10.77
N THR A 217 -27.61 26.04 -10.71
CA THR A 217 -28.79 26.13 -9.82
C THR A 217 -28.40 26.22 -8.34
N TRP A 218 -27.38 25.47 -7.92
CA TRP A 218 -26.83 25.59 -6.57
C TRP A 218 -26.21 26.97 -6.32
N LEU A 219 -25.45 27.51 -7.28
CA LEU A 219 -24.83 28.82 -7.18
C LEU A 219 -25.88 29.94 -7.11
N GLU A 220 -26.94 29.87 -7.92
CA GLU A 220 -28.08 30.77 -7.88
C GLU A 220 -28.76 30.73 -6.50
N CYS A 221 -28.93 29.54 -5.92
CA CYS A 221 -29.46 29.41 -4.57
C CYS A 221 -28.58 30.13 -3.53
N MET A 222 -27.25 29.98 -3.62
CA MET A 222 -26.29 30.61 -2.70
C MET A 222 -26.22 32.13 -2.84
N LEU A 223 -26.46 32.66 -4.04
CA LEU A 223 -26.48 34.11 -4.31
C LEU A 223 -27.82 34.76 -3.93
N THR A 224 -28.87 33.96 -3.74
CA THR A 224 -30.21 34.47 -3.38
C THR A 224 -30.26 34.89 -1.91
N PRO A 225 -30.56 36.16 -1.60
CA PRO A 225 -30.66 36.63 -0.22
C PRO A 225 -31.76 35.90 0.55
N GLY A 226 -31.47 35.44 1.76
CA GLY A 226 -32.44 34.80 2.65
C GLY A 226 -32.48 33.27 2.58
N HIS A 227 -31.79 32.64 1.62
CA HIS A 227 -31.59 31.19 1.64
C HIS A 227 -30.48 30.80 2.61
N SER A 228 -30.67 29.66 3.31
CA SER A 228 -29.66 29.10 4.18
C SER A 228 -28.71 28.18 3.41
N GLN A 229 -27.45 28.08 3.84
CA GLN A 229 -26.47 27.17 3.24
C GLN A 229 -26.96 25.71 3.20
N ASN A 230 -27.68 25.26 4.25
CA ASN A 230 -28.21 23.90 4.33
C ASN A 230 -29.26 23.64 3.25
N TYR A 231 -30.11 24.62 2.98
CA TYR A 231 -31.12 24.53 1.93
C TYR A 231 -30.50 24.38 0.54
N CYS A 232 -29.48 25.19 0.23
CA CYS A 232 -28.78 25.06 -1.04
C CYS A 232 -27.95 23.77 -1.11
N ALA A 233 -27.37 23.31 0.00
CA ALA A 233 -26.63 22.04 0.03
C ALA A 233 -27.51 20.82 -0.31
N GLU A 234 -28.80 20.86 0.02
CA GLU A 234 -29.75 19.78 -0.28
C GLU A 234 -30.02 19.65 -1.80
N ILE A 235 -29.96 20.75 -2.55
CA ILE A 235 -30.14 20.77 -4.01
C ILE A 235 -29.04 19.96 -4.71
N ILE A 236 -27.79 20.11 -4.27
CA ILE A 236 -26.64 19.47 -4.91
C ILE A 236 -26.26 18.13 -4.26
N GLY A 237 -26.72 17.87 -3.03
CA GLY A 237 -26.40 16.69 -2.23
C GLY A 237 -26.54 15.34 -2.96
N PRO A 238 -27.61 15.07 -3.74
CA PRO A 238 -27.79 13.80 -4.47
C PRO A 238 -26.72 13.51 -5.53
N HIS A 239 -26.09 14.57 -6.03
CA HIS A 239 -25.10 14.53 -7.10
C HIS A 239 -23.66 14.45 -6.58
N LEU A 240 -23.46 14.65 -5.28
CA LEU A 240 -22.16 14.57 -4.62
C LEU A 240 -21.98 13.20 -3.95
N PRO A 241 -20.75 12.67 -3.90
CA PRO A 241 -20.43 11.52 -3.07
C PRO A 241 -20.80 11.79 -1.60
N PRO A 242 -21.48 10.86 -0.91
CA PRO A 242 -21.80 11.05 0.49
C PRO A 242 -20.52 11.11 1.32
N PHE A 243 -20.49 12.05 2.26
CA PHE A 243 -19.30 12.33 3.09
C PHE A 243 -18.78 11.08 3.82
N SER A 244 -19.66 10.22 4.31
CA SER A 244 -19.30 8.98 5.01
C SER A 244 -18.50 8.01 4.12
N LEU A 245 -18.85 7.89 2.84
CA LEU A 245 -18.08 7.04 1.91
C LEU A 245 -16.72 7.64 1.60
N MET A 246 -16.62 8.96 1.48
CA MET A 246 -15.32 9.63 1.30
C MET A 246 -14.40 9.39 2.51
N VAL A 247 -14.92 9.53 3.73
CA VAL A 247 -14.16 9.24 4.97
C VAL A 247 -13.71 7.79 5.00
N ALA A 248 -14.62 6.86 4.68
CA ALA A 248 -14.33 5.42 4.69
C ALA A 248 -13.22 5.06 3.69
N ALA A 249 -13.27 5.61 2.47
CA ALA A 249 -12.24 5.43 1.46
C ALA A 249 -10.86 5.87 1.99
N GLU A 250 -10.73 7.12 2.38
CA GLU A 250 -9.44 7.68 2.86
C GLU A 250 -8.88 6.92 4.07
N THR A 251 -9.77 6.48 4.98
CA THR A 251 -9.37 5.73 6.18
C THR A 251 -8.86 4.34 5.83
N LEU A 252 -9.50 3.63 4.89
CA LEU A 252 -9.10 2.28 4.48
C LEU A 252 -7.70 2.27 3.87
N VAL A 253 -7.40 3.21 2.97
CA VAL A 253 -6.05 3.33 2.37
C VAL A 253 -5.01 3.73 3.42
N SER A 254 -5.32 4.70 4.28
CA SER A 254 -4.42 5.14 5.34
C SER A 254 -4.09 4.02 6.34
N ALA A 255 -5.04 3.11 6.58
CA ALA A 255 -4.84 1.98 7.49
C ALA A 255 -3.85 0.94 6.96
N ILE A 256 -3.57 0.87 5.65
CA ILE A 256 -2.62 -0.11 5.08
C ILE A 256 -1.25 0.01 5.74
N GLY A 257 -0.75 1.23 5.95
CA GLY A 257 0.53 1.47 6.62
C GLY A 257 0.54 0.98 8.07
N ILE A 258 -0.57 1.15 8.78
CA ILE A 258 -0.76 0.65 10.15
C ILE A 258 -0.73 -0.88 10.16
N TRP A 259 -1.43 -1.52 9.23
CA TRP A 259 -1.43 -2.98 9.09
C TRP A 259 -0.05 -3.54 8.75
N LEU A 260 0.68 -2.89 7.84
CA LEU A 260 2.07 -3.23 7.53
C LEU A 260 2.95 -3.19 8.79
N PHE A 261 2.85 -2.11 9.57
CA PHE A 261 3.60 -1.98 10.81
C PHE A 261 3.23 -3.09 11.81
N ILE A 262 1.94 -3.33 12.06
CA ILE A 262 1.50 -4.36 13.02
C ILE A 262 1.94 -5.77 12.58
N LEU A 263 1.86 -6.07 11.29
CA LEU A 263 2.20 -7.40 10.76
C LEU A 263 3.71 -7.66 10.76
N PHE A 264 4.53 -6.66 10.46
CA PHE A 264 5.98 -6.82 10.34
C PHE A 264 6.78 -6.38 11.57
N ALA A 265 6.18 -5.63 12.50
CA ALA A 265 6.79 -5.30 13.78
C ALA A 265 7.11 -6.60 14.54
N LYS A 266 8.40 -6.93 14.62
CA LYS A 266 8.93 -8.04 15.42
C LYS A 266 9.83 -7.49 16.51
N ARG A 267 9.73 -8.07 17.71
CA ARG A 267 10.66 -7.76 18.82
C ARG A 267 12.13 -8.02 18.47
N SER A 268 12.42 -8.92 17.51
CA SER A 268 13.79 -9.17 17.05
C SER A 268 14.39 -7.92 16.40
N LEU A 269 13.63 -7.21 15.56
CA LEU A 269 14.08 -5.97 14.90
C LEU A 269 14.40 -4.89 15.93
N TRP A 270 13.60 -4.79 16.99
CA TRP A 270 13.86 -3.84 18.09
C TRP A 270 15.14 -4.16 18.86
N ARG A 271 15.47 -5.44 19.07
CA ARG A 271 16.73 -5.84 19.70
C ARG A 271 17.92 -5.52 18.79
N GLU A 272 17.84 -5.89 17.51
CA GLU A 272 18.90 -5.58 16.53
C GLU A 272 19.12 -4.07 16.38
N TRP A 273 18.07 -3.27 16.37
CA TRP A 273 18.17 -1.81 16.39
C TRP A 273 18.83 -1.31 17.67
N ASN A 274 18.47 -1.86 18.83
CA ASN A 274 19.10 -1.48 20.10
C ASN A 274 20.58 -1.86 20.13
N ASP A 275 20.94 -3.04 19.63
CA ASP A 275 22.33 -3.49 19.52
C ASP A 275 23.11 -2.60 18.55
N TRP A 276 22.53 -2.26 17.40
CA TRP A 276 23.14 -1.32 16.44
C TRP A 276 23.32 0.08 17.02
N ILE A 277 22.34 0.60 17.77
CA ILE A 277 22.44 1.90 18.45
C ILE A 277 23.53 1.85 19.52
N TYR A 278 23.60 0.76 20.28
CA TYR A 278 24.62 0.55 21.31
C TYR A 278 26.03 0.51 20.69
N GLU A 279 26.23 -0.29 19.63
CA GLU A 279 27.51 -0.37 18.90
C GLU A 279 27.90 0.96 18.27
N THR A 280 26.95 1.66 17.63
CA THR A 280 27.17 2.97 17.03
C THR A 280 27.58 3.98 18.09
N ARG A 281 26.91 3.99 19.24
CA ARG A 281 27.27 4.85 20.38
C ARG A 281 28.67 4.57 20.90
N ILE A 282 29.08 3.31 20.98
CA ILE A 282 30.44 2.93 21.38
C ILE A 282 31.48 3.39 20.34
N ARG A 283 31.23 3.19 19.03
CA ARG A 283 32.16 3.66 17.98
C ARG A 283 32.35 5.17 18.02
N PHE A 284 31.27 5.94 18.16
CA PHE A 284 31.34 7.40 18.31
C PHE A 284 32.14 7.82 19.56
N THR A 285 31.92 7.13 20.69
CA THR A 285 32.65 7.41 21.94
C THR A 285 34.14 7.07 21.82
N ARG A 286 34.49 5.98 21.11
CA ARG A 286 35.89 5.56 20.91
C ARG A 286 36.63 6.47 19.94
N SER A 287 35.96 6.95 18.90
CA SER A 287 36.49 7.97 17.98
C SER A 287 36.80 9.27 18.71
N SER A 288 35.86 9.75 19.56
CA SER A 288 36.07 10.95 20.38
C SER A 288 37.20 10.79 21.41
N ARG A 289 37.39 9.59 21.98
CA ARG A 289 38.49 9.32 22.93
C ARG A 289 39.86 9.23 22.24
N ALA A 290 39.92 8.70 21.01
CA ALA A 290 41.14 8.65 20.21
C ALA A 290 41.60 10.06 19.76
N GLU A 291 40.66 10.91 19.37
CA GLU A 291 40.91 12.32 19.06
C GLU A 291 41.45 13.07 20.30
N LYS A 292 40.86 12.85 21.47
CA LYS A 292 41.30 13.46 22.74
C LYS A 292 42.68 13.01 23.22
N HIS A 293 43.09 11.77 22.94
CA HIS A 293 44.45 11.30 23.23
C HIS A 293 45.47 11.70 22.16
N GLY A 294 45.06 11.88 20.90
CA GLY A 294 45.89 12.46 19.86
C GLY A 294 46.31 13.89 20.20
N GLU A 295 45.39 14.73 20.68
CA GLU A 295 45.71 16.11 21.07
C GLU A 295 46.60 16.20 22.33
N GLN A 296 46.51 15.24 23.25
CA GLN A 296 47.42 15.18 24.41
C GLN A 296 48.84 14.72 24.06
N PHE A 297 49.03 13.96 22.98
CA PHE A 297 50.35 13.50 22.54
C PHE A 297 51.18 14.60 21.87
N PHE A 298 50.53 15.65 21.34
CA PHE A 298 51.18 16.83 20.77
C PHE A 298 51.41 17.96 21.80
N ALA A 299 51.02 17.76 23.05
CA ALA A 299 51.13 18.74 24.13
C ALA A 299 52.28 18.46 25.12
N LEU A 300 53.19 17.53 24.80
CA LEU A 300 54.43 17.23 25.54
C LEU A 300 55.66 17.51 24.68
#